data_AF-A0AAD6W2G1-F1
#
_entry.id   AF-A0AAD6W2G1-F1
#
_cell.length_a   1.000
_cell.length_b   1.000
_cell.length_c   1.000
_cell.angle_alpha   90.00
_cell.angle_beta   90.00
_cell.angle_gamma   90.00
#
_symmetry.space_group_name_H-M   'P 1'
#
loop_
_entity.id
_entity.type
_entity.pdbx_description
1 polymer ?
#
loop_
_entity_poly.entity_id
_entity_poly.type
_entity_poly.pdbx_seq_one_letter_code
_entity_poly.pdbx_strand_id
1 'polypeptide(L)'
;MEFATVKSFFEDSPSSTDTVPLPNVTAKPLSQVIEFCKEEKSDKDLVDMIPVANYLEIKDLLDVLNQAVADRIENKSVEYVRGFFGIDNDFTAEEEAALRQEHAWAYEGVDED
;
A
#
# COMPACT_ATOMS: atom_id res chain seq x y z
N MET A 1 2.17 -10.97 -14.86
CA MET A 1 1.98 -11.43 -13.47
C MET A 1 2.68 -12.77 -13.27
N GLU A 2 3.97 -12.73 -12.95
CA GLU A 2 4.75 -13.90 -12.52
C GLU A 2 4.93 -13.84 -11.00
N PHE A 3 4.59 -14.92 -10.28
CA PHE A 3 4.78 -15.02 -8.83
C PHE A 3 6.15 -15.63 -8.54
N ALA A 4 7.20 -14.80 -8.50
CA ALA A 4 8.59 -15.24 -8.39
C ALA A 4 8.86 -16.09 -7.12
N THR A 5 8.34 -15.67 -5.97
CA THR A 5 8.50 -16.39 -4.69
C THR A 5 7.83 -17.78 -4.70
N VAL A 6 6.69 -17.90 -5.37
CA VAL A 6 5.98 -19.18 -5.51
C VAL A 6 6.75 -20.08 -6.48
N LYS A 7 7.28 -19.51 -7.55
CA LYS A 7 8.06 -20.24 -8.56
C LYS A 7 9.35 -20.83 -7.99
N SER A 8 10.13 -20.04 -7.25
CA SER A 8 11.36 -20.54 -6.61
C SER A 8 11.09 -21.67 -5.60
N PHE A 9 9.99 -21.58 -4.85
CA PHE A 9 9.60 -22.63 -3.91
C PHE A 9 9.35 -23.99 -4.59
N PHE A 10 8.64 -24.01 -5.71
CA PHE A 10 8.39 -25.24 -6.47
C PHE A 10 9.61 -25.74 -7.25
N GLU A 11 10.53 -24.84 -7.64
CA GLU A 11 11.80 -25.21 -8.29
C GLU A 11 12.77 -25.86 -7.29
N ASP A 12 12.83 -25.38 -6.04
CA ASP A 12 13.75 -25.89 -5.01
C ASP A 12 13.21 -27.10 -4.22
N SER A 13 11.89 -27.39 -4.29
CA SER A 13 11.25 -28.51 -3.59
C SER A 13 10.30 -29.30 -4.51
N PRO A 14 10.83 -30.20 -5.35
CA PRO A 14 10.04 -30.94 -6.34
C PRO A 14 9.09 -32.00 -5.75
N SER A 15 9.01 -32.17 -4.43
CA SER A 15 8.40 -33.34 -3.77
C SER A 15 7.36 -33.06 -2.67
N SER A 16 7.12 -31.83 -2.23
CA SER A 16 6.34 -31.63 -0.99
C SER A 16 5.15 -30.68 -1.11
N THR A 17 3.97 -31.30 -0.96
CA THR A 17 2.66 -30.75 -0.52
C THR A 17 2.01 -29.68 -1.39
N ASP A 18 0.71 -29.87 -1.67
CA ASP A 18 -0.18 -28.95 -2.42
C ASP A 18 -0.34 -27.54 -1.80
N THR A 19 0.41 -27.24 -0.74
CA THR A 19 0.28 -26.02 0.08
C THR A 19 1.64 -25.38 0.32
N VAL A 20 1.81 -24.13 -0.11
CA VAL A 20 3.01 -23.31 0.13
C VAL A 20 2.84 -22.51 1.43
N PRO A 21 3.66 -22.74 2.47
CA PRO A 21 3.57 -21.98 3.71
C PRO A 21 4.16 -20.57 3.52
N LEU A 22 3.32 -19.54 3.66
CA LEU A 22 3.73 -18.13 3.61
C LEU A 22 3.71 -17.54 5.03
N PRO A 23 4.83 -17.58 5.78
CA PRO A 23 4.84 -17.20 7.19
C PRO A 23 4.56 -15.72 7.44
N ASN A 24 4.84 -14.86 6.46
CA ASN A 24 4.67 -13.40 6.58
C ASN A 24 3.43 -12.88 5.84
N VAL A 25 2.60 -13.76 5.27
CA VAL A 25 1.35 -13.38 4.59
C VAL A 25 0.22 -14.24 5.16
N THR A 26 -0.70 -13.59 5.88
CA THR A 26 -1.90 -14.26 6.35
C THR A 26 -2.85 -14.56 5.16
N ALA A 27 -3.70 -15.58 5.27
CA ALA A 27 -4.57 -16.02 4.16
C ALA A 27 -5.51 -14.93 3.63
N LYS A 28 -5.84 -13.94 4.47
CA LYS A 28 -6.72 -12.82 4.15
C LYS A 28 -6.11 -11.90 3.08
N PRO A 29 -4.90 -11.34 3.24
CA PRO A 29 -4.24 -10.56 2.19
C PRO A 29 -3.98 -11.34 0.88
N LEU A 30 -3.67 -12.64 0.94
CA LEU A 30 -3.51 -13.44 -0.28
C LEU A 30 -4.83 -13.57 -1.06
N SER A 31 -5.94 -13.78 -0.36
CA SER A 31 -7.28 -13.78 -0.96
C SER A 31 -7.64 -12.39 -1.51
N GLN A 32 -7.23 -11.33 -0.79
CA GLN A 32 -7.41 -9.96 -1.24
C GLN A 32 -6.62 -9.67 -2.53
N VAL A 33 -5.44 -10.27 -2.79
CA VAL A 33 -4.71 -10.12 -4.07
C VAL A 33 -5.46 -10.76 -5.24
N ILE A 34 -6.07 -11.93 -5.01
CA ILE A 34 -6.89 -12.62 -6.03
C ILE A 34 -8.19 -11.83 -6.30
N GLU A 35 -8.77 -11.22 -5.27
CA GLU A 35 -9.94 -10.33 -5.39
C GLU A 35 -9.62 -8.90 -5.84
N PHE A 36 -8.39 -8.42 -5.66
CA PHE A 36 -7.93 -7.12 -6.16
C PHE A 36 -8.09 -7.02 -7.68
N CYS A 37 -7.95 -8.15 -8.36
CA CYS A 37 -8.21 -8.27 -9.79
C CYS A 37 -9.70 -8.16 -10.16
N LYS A 38 -10.63 -8.07 -9.19
CA LYS A 38 -12.08 -8.20 -9.40
C LYS A 38 -12.95 -7.05 -8.88
N GLU A 39 -12.51 -6.20 -7.95
CA GLU A 39 -13.37 -5.16 -7.33
C GLU A 39 -12.65 -3.83 -6.99
N GLU A 40 -13.43 -2.73 -6.92
CA GLU A 40 -13.05 -1.44 -6.34
C GLU A 40 -12.88 -1.56 -4.81
N LYS A 41 -11.70 -1.22 -4.29
CA LYS A 41 -11.33 -1.43 -2.87
C LYS A 41 -11.23 -0.13 -2.08
N SER A 42 -11.37 -0.27 -0.76
CA SER A 42 -11.21 0.84 0.18
C SER A 42 -9.75 1.27 0.31
N ASP A 43 -9.52 2.52 0.68
CA ASP A 43 -8.19 3.11 0.91
C ASP A 43 -7.31 2.26 1.84
N LYS A 44 -7.91 1.67 2.88
CA LYS A 44 -7.24 0.79 3.82
C LYS A 44 -6.76 -0.52 3.18
N ASP A 45 -7.57 -1.10 2.30
CA ASP A 45 -7.21 -2.33 1.61
C ASP A 45 -6.03 -2.11 0.64
N LEU A 46 -5.91 -0.92 0.05
CA LEU A 46 -4.78 -0.56 -0.81
C LEU A 46 -3.47 -0.52 -0.01
N VAL A 47 -3.48 0.19 1.12
CA VAL A 47 -2.30 0.33 2.00
C VAL A 47 -1.85 -1.03 2.55
N ASP A 48 -2.80 -1.86 3.00
CA ASP A 48 -2.51 -3.20 3.54
C ASP A 48 -1.95 -4.16 2.46
N MET A 49 -2.21 -3.89 1.17
CA MET A 49 -1.80 -4.75 0.06
C MET A 49 -0.38 -4.47 -0.46
N ILE A 50 0.12 -3.24 -0.35
CA ILE A 50 1.49 -2.87 -0.75
C ILE A 50 2.56 -3.79 -0.14
N PRO A 51 2.62 -4.01 1.19
CA PRO A 51 3.64 -4.88 1.77
C PRO A 51 3.50 -6.34 1.33
N VAL A 52 2.28 -6.79 1.01
CA VAL A 52 1.99 -8.15 0.52
C VAL A 52 2.52 -8.32 -0.91
N ALA A 53 2.25 -7.35 -1.79
CA ALA A 53 2.76 -7.33 -3.16
C ALA A 53 4.30 -7.29 -3.18
N ASN A 54 4.90 -6.49 -2.29
CA ASN A 54 6.35 -6.43 -2.11
C ASN A 54 6.93 -7.77 -1.62
N TYR A 55 6.29 -8.41 -0.63
CA TYR A 55 6.75 -9.70 -0.11
C TYR A 55 6.65 -10.84 -1.12
N LEU A 56 5.61 -10.84 -1.97
CA LEU A 56 5.42 -11.83 -3.04
C LEU A 56 6.25 -11.52 -4.30
N GLU A 57 7.05 -10.45 -4.27
CA GLU A 57 7.89 -9.96 -5.37
C GLU A 57 7.13 -9.72 -6.69
N ILE A 58 5.87 -9.29 -6.61
CA ILE A 58 5.03 -9.03 -7.79
C ILE A 58 5.17 -7.55 -8.18
N LYS A 59 6.21 -7.24 -8.97
CA LYS A 59 6.54 -5.87 -9.38
C LYS A 59 5.36 -5.15 -10.07
N ASP A 60 4.72 -5.80 -11.04
CA ASP A 60 3.57 -5.23 -11.75
C ASP A 60 2.44 -4.82 -10.80
N LEU A 61 2.18 -5.62 -9.76
CA LEU A 61 1.13 -5.35 -8.77
C LEU A 61 1.56 -4.24 -7.82
N LEU A 62 2.82 -4.25 -7.38
CA LEU A 62 3.38 -3.20 -6.53
C LEU A 62 3.30 -1.83 -7.24
N ASP A 63 3.64 -1.77 -8.53
CA ASP A 63 3.59 -0.54 -9.32
C ASP A 63 2.14 -0.04 -9.47
N VAL A 64 1.20 -0.92 -9.77
CA VAL A 64 -0.24 -0.56 -9.88
C VAL A 64 -0.79 -0.08 -8.55
N LEU A 65 -0.45 -0.74 -7.44
CA LEU A 65 -0.88 -0.33 -6.10
C LEU A 65 -0.29 1.03 -5.71
N ASN A 66 1.00 1.24 -5.96
CA ASN A 66 1.67 2.50 -5.68
C ASN A 66 1.11 3.65 -6.52
N GLN A 67 0.80 3.40 -7.79
CA GLN A 67 0.15 4.40 -8.65
C GLN A 67 -1.26 4.72 -8.15
N ALA A 68 -2.06 3.71 -7.81
CA ALA A 68 -3.40 3.92 -7.26
C ALA A 68 -3.37 4.73 -5.95
N VAL A 69 -2.39 4.48 -5.07
CA VAL A 69 -2.18 5.28 -3.86
C VAL A 69 -1.74 6.70 -4.22
N ALA A 70 -0.81 6.87 -5.17
CA ALA A 70 -0.37 8.19 -5.63
C ALA A 70 -1.53 9.04 -6.16
N ASP A 71 -2.39 8.45 -7.00
CA ASP A 71 -3.56 9.11 -7.58
C ASP A 71 -4.60 9.47 -6.50
N ARG A 72 -4.70 8.68 -5.42
CA ARG A 72 -5.63 8.91 -4.30
C ARG A 72 -5.17 10.00 -3.34
N ILE A 73 -3.86 10.19 -3.19
CA ILE A 73 -3.28 11.25 -2.33
C ILE A 73 -2.95 12.52 -3.11
N GLU A 74 -3.00 12.49 -4.44
CA GLU A 74 -2.73 13.64 -5.28
C GLU A 74 -3.71 14.78 -4.93
N ASN A 75 -3.16 15.97 -4.68
CA ASN A 75 -3.92 17.19 -4.32
C ASN A 75 -4.79 17.07 -3.06
N LYS A 76 -4.53 16.08 -2.19
CA LYS A 76 -5.21 15.94 -0.88
C LYS A 76 -4.49 16.65 0.26
N SER A 77 -5.23 17.01 1.29
CA SER A 77 -4.70 17.65 2.48
C SER A 77 -3.76 16.73 3.25
N VAL A 78 -2.83 17.32 4.02
CA VAL A 78 -1.91 16.55 4.88
C VAL A 78 -2.69 15.75 5.93
N GLU A 79 -3.81 16.29 6.39
CA GLU A 79 -4.77 15.66 7.29
C GLU A 79 -5.41 14.42 6.67
N TYR A 80 -5.87 14.51 5.41
CA TYR A 80 -6.41 13.37 4.67
C TYR A 80 -5.37 12.28 4.50
N VAL A 81 -4.15 12.63 4.08
CA VAL A 81 -3.06 11.67 3.88
C VAL A 81 -2.70 10.97 5.18
N ARG A 82 -2.66 11.69 6.31
CA ARG A 82 -2.47 11.08 7.64
C ARG A 82 -3.58 10.09 7.97
N GLY A 83 -4.84 10.44 7.71
CA GLY A 83 -5.99 9.55 7.90
C GLY A 83 -5.95 8.32 6.99
N PHE A 84 -5.59 8.50 5.72
CA PHE A 84 -5.48 7.46 4.70
C PHE A 84 -4.48 6.36 5.12
N PHE A 85 -3.31 6.76 5.61
CA PHE A 85 -2.29 5.83 6.10
C PHE A 85 -2.47 5.41 7.57
N GLY A 86 -3.43 6.00 8.30
CA GLY A 86 -3.64 5.75 9.73
C GLY A 86 -2.48 6.21 10.60
N ILE A 87 -1.85 7.34 10.23
CA ILE A 87 -0.72 7.95 10.94
C ILE A 87 -1.23 9.00 11.91
N ASP A 88 -0.89 8.86 13.18
CA ASP A 88 -1.12 9.91 14.19
C ASP A 88 -0.14 11.08 13.99
N ASN A 89 -0.63 12.31 14.11
CA ASN A 89 0.21 13.51 14.04
C ASN A 89 1.12 13.59 15.27
N ASP A 90 2.44 13.53 15.05
CA ASP A 90 3.48 13.58 16.09
C ASP A 90 4.07 14.99 16.28
N PHE A 91 3.65 15.98 15.48
CA PHE A 91 4.09 17.36 15.61
C PHE A 91 3.34 18.12 16.71
N THR A 92 4.03 19.02 17.39
CA THR A 92 3.37 20.03 18.22
C THR A 92 2.69 21.09 17.34
N ALA A 93 1.68 21.77 17.89
CA ALA A 93 0.95 22.80 17.15
C ALA A 93 1.85 23.95 16.65
N GLU A 94 2.95 24.23 17.35
CA GLU A 94 3.92 25.26 16.98
C GLU A 94 4.82 24.81 15.82
N GLU A 95 5.30 23.56 15.85
CA GLU A 95 6.09 22.96 14.77
C GLU A 95 5.26 22.77 13.49
N GLU A 96 4.01 22.33 13.63
CA GLU A 96 3.10 22.18 12.48
C GLU A 96 2.80 23.55 11.83
N ALA A 97 2.61 24.60 12.64
CA ALA A 97 2.41 25.95 12.12
C ALA A 97 3.65 26.48 11.38
N ALA A 98 4.86 26.23 11.91
CA ALA A 98 6.11 26.59 11.26
C ALA A 98 6.27 25.85 9.92
N LEU A 99 6.02 24.52 9.91
CA LEU A 99 6.07 23.71 8.69
C LEU A 99 5.02 24.14 7.65
N ARG A 100 3.81 24.50 8.08
CA ARG A 100 2.78 25.07 7.19
C ARG A 100 3.23 26.40 6.59
N GLN A 101 3.93 27.22 7.35
CA GLN A 101 4.43 28.51 6.89
C GLN A 101 5.62 28.36 5.92
N GLU A 102 6.53 27.43 6.20
CA GLU A 102 7.68 27.09 5.34
C GLU A 102 7.26 26.40 4.05
N HIS A 103 6.26 25.52 4.13
CA HIS A 103 5.73 24.75 3.00
C HIS A 103 4.39 25.28 2.50
N ALA A 104 4.17 26.61 2.57
CA ALA A 104 2.92 27.23 2.12
C ALA A 104 2.54 26.86 0.67
N TRP A 105 3.54 26.64 -0.19
CA TRP A 105 3.37 26.19 -1.58
C TRP A 105 2.69 24.81 -1.71
N ALA A 106 2.79 23.95 -0.70
CA ALA A 106 2.20 22.61 -0.72
C ALA A 106 0.69 22.61 -0.38
N TYR A 107 0.15 23.76 0.04
CA TYR A 107 -1.26 23.94 0.38
C TYR A 107 -2.03 24.71 -0.71
N GLU A 108 -1.35 25.15 -1.77
CA GLU A 108 -1.97 25.82 -2.90
C GLU A 108 -2.56 24.79 -3.88
N GLY A 109 -3.88 24.86 -4.14
CA GLY A 109 -4.55 23.94 -5.08
C GLY A 109 -4.92 22.59 -4.49
N VAL A 110 -4.95 22.47 -3.16
CA VAL A 110 -5.46 21.29 -2.45
C VAL A 110 -6.99 21.29 -2.51
N ASP A 111 -7.58 20.15 -2.83
CA ASP A 111 -9.03 19.97 -2.81
C ASP A 111 -9.55 20.05 -1.36
N GLU A 112 -10.68 20.73 -1.15
CA GLU A 112 -11.39 20.64 0.14
C GLU A 112 -11.85 19.18 0.37
N ASP A 113 -11.56 18.63 1.54
CA ASP A 113 -11.81 17.24 1.92
C ASP A 113 -13.31 16.85 1.90
#